data_AF-A0A7U2QR04-F1
#
_entry.id   AF-A0A7U2QR04-F1
#
_cell.length_a   1.000
_cell.length_b   1.000
_cell.length_c   1.000
_cell.angle_alpha   90.00
_cell.angle_beta   90.00
_cell.angle_gamma   90.00
#
_symmetry.space_group_name_H-M   'P 1'
#
loop_
_entity.id
_entity.type
_entity.pdbx_description
1 polymer ?
#
loop_
_entity_poly.entity_id
_entity_poly.type
_entity_poly.pdbx_seq_one_letter_code
_entity_poly.pdbx_strand_id
1 'polypeptide(L)'
;MSLPLWQYHRDQHSRAGPIPPHVFGLATTSTPFSEQLGRIVLINTELCRLNILNNLDPDLGVIDTSVFLYVLEEESLGHYLEDFCRLRHYPVEWAHQRPKDASTYQPYEHPYWEDCDWFTPTLLLSFIWRLRKGMVELEIVEDHEVILMEFECKFNRRVSQLHMSHGNSGSTVGFLRTDSILQRYIALAYHLETKDKGQYEDCQENLRIECALYGYSSNWVPGAYVQQTNITEDLGFNHRQLLRY
;
A
#
# COMPACT_ATOMS: atom_id res chain seq x y z
N MET A 1 -14.17 30.24 -11.28
CA MET A 1 -14.66 29.78 -9.95
C MET A 1 -14.05 28.41 -9.73
N SER A 2 -13.22 28.23 -8.69
CA SER A 2 -12.73 26.90 -8.30
C SER A 2 -13.89 26.14 -7.67
N LEU A 3 -14.27 25.00 -8.23
CA LEU A 3 -15.19 24.08 -7.57
C LEU A 3 -14.58 23.69 -6.19
N PRO A 4 -15.39 23.55 -5.13
CA PRO A 4 -14.95 22.95 -3.88
C PRO A 4 -14.17 21.66 -4.12
N LEU A 5 -13.12 21.44 -3.33
CA LEU A 5 -12.14 20.36 -3.49
C LEU A 5 -12.79 18.97 -3.61
N TRP A 6 -13.83 18.73 -2.80
CA TRP A 6 -14.62 17.51 -2.85
C TRP A 6 -15.43 17.32 -4.15
N GLN A 7 -15.83 18.41 -4.83
CA GLN A 7 -16.61 18.33 -6.05
C GLN A 7 -15.79 17.81 -7.22
N TYR A 8 -14.52 18.22 -7.36
CA TYR A 8 -13.73 17.73 -8.48
C TYR A 8 -13.29 16.27 -8.28
N HIS A 9 -12.91 15.83 -7.06
CA HIS A 9 -12.66 14.40 -6.81
C HIS A 9 -13.92 13.57 -7.06
N ARG A 10 -15.08 14.00 -6.56
CA ARG A 10 -16.37 13.38 -6.87
C ARG A 10 -16.61 13.28 -8.37
N ASP A 11 -16.39 14.35 -9.13
CA ASP A 11 -16.66 14.37 -10.56
C ASP A 11 -15.67 13.45 -11.33
N GLN A 12 -14.40 13.39 -10.93
CA GLN A 12 -13.42 12.46 -11.53
C GLN A 12 -13.71 11.00 -11.15
N HIS A 13 -14.05 10.71 -9.89
CA HIS A 13 -14.44 9.38 -9.46
C HIS A 13 -15.78 8.97 -10.09
N SER A 14 -16.74 9.87 -10.29
CA SER A 14 -17.95 9.56 -11.06
C SER A 14 -17.63 9.12 -12.49
N ARG A 15 -16.68 9.79 -13.16
CA ARG A 15 -16.19 9.39 -14.51
C ARG A 15 -15.47 8.04 -14.49
N ALA A 16 -14.79 7.71 -13.41
CA ALA A 16 -14.14 6.43 -13.22
C ALA A 16 -15.10 5.32 -12.77
N GLY A 17 -16.27 5.66 -12.21
CA GLY A 17 -17.22 4.73 -11.60
C GLY A 17 -17.60 3.51 -12.44
N PRO A 18 -17.73 3.60 -13.79
CA PRO A 18 -17.97 2.43 -14.64
C PRO A 18 -16.78 1.47 -14.79
N ILE A 19 -15.56 1.91 -14.45
CA ILE A 19 -14.31 1.18 -14.71
C ILE A 19 -14.03 0.09 -13.68
N PRO A 20 -14.10 0.31 -12.34
CA PRO A 20 -14.01 -0.78 -11.38
C PRO A 20 -15.01 -1.92 -11.71
N PRO A 21 -16.34 -1.71 -11.88
CA PRO A 21 -17.27 -2.76 -12.28
C PRO A 21 -16.89 -3.51 -13.56
N HIS A 22 -16.32 -2.81 -14.55
CA HIS A 22 -15.86 -3.43 -15.78
C HIS A 22 -14.57 -4.22 -15.56
N VAL A 23 -13.65 -3.77 -14.71
CA VAL A 23 -12.51 -4.58 -14.25
C VAL A 23 -13.00 -5.82 -13.51
N PHE A 24 -14.00 -5.68 -12.61
CA PHE A 24 -14.69 -6.78 -11.93
C PHE A 24 -15.41 -7.73 -12.91
N GLY A 25 -16.01 -7.23 -14.00
CA GLY A 25 -16.74 -8.01 -14.99
C GLY A 25 -15.89 -8.65 -16.09
N LEU A 26 -14.77 -8.02 -16.47
CA LEU A 26 -13.90 -8.45 -17.56
C LEU A 26 -12.82 -9.45 -17.13
N ALA A 27 -12.55 -9.60 -15.82
CA ALA A 27 -11.79 -10.75 -15.31
C ALA A 27 -12.40 -12.10 -15.72
N THR A 28 -13.67 -12.12 -16.17
CA THR A 28 -14.38 -13.31 -16.66
C THR A 28 -14.57 -13.38 -18.18
N THR A 29 -14.23 -12.33 -18.93
CA THR A 29 -14.45 -12.27 -20.39
C THR A 29 -13.25 -11.65 -21.08
N SER A 30 -12.63 -12.37 -22.02
CA SER A 30 -11.35 -12.10 -22.72
C SER A 30 -11.28 -10.81 -23.56
N THR A 31 -11.76 -9.70 -23.03
CA THR A 31 -11.74 -8.37 -23.65
C THR A 31 -10.45 -7.66 -23.23
N PRO A 32 -9.69 -7.05 -24.15
CA PRO A 32 -8.38 -6.50 -23.82
C PRO A 32 -8.46 -5.35 -22.81
N PHE A 33 -7.72 -5.51 -21.70
CA PHE A 33 -7.60 -4.58 -20.56
C PHE A 33 -7.09 -3.17 -20.91
N SER A 34 -6.49 -2.98 -22.09
CA SER A 34 -5.62 -1.83 -22.38
C SER A 34 -6.35 -0.49 -22.53
N GLU A 35 -7.58 -0.47 -23.05
CA GLU A 35 -8.30 0.78 -23.28
C GLU A 35 -8.80 1.41 -21.97
N GLN A 36 -9.29 0.58 -21.04
CA GLN A 36 -9.87 0.96 -19.77
C GLN A 36 -8.79 1.40 -18.79
N LEU A 37 -7.67 0.68 -18.74
CA LEU A 37 -6.47 1.12 -18.01
C LEU A 37 -5.97 2.46 -18.56
N GLY A 38 -5.97 2.65 -19.89
CA GLY A 38 -5.64 3.94 -20.51
C GLY A 38 -6.54 5.09 -20.05
N ARG A 39 -7.84 4.85 -19.86
CA ARG A 39 -8.78 5.86 -19.31
C ARG A 39 -8.46 6.19 -17.86
N ILE A 40 -8.10 5.21 -17.04
CA ILE A 40 -7.69 5.46 -15.65
C ILE A 40 -6.39 6.26 -15.60
N VAL A 41 -5.41 5.97 -16.45
CA VAL A 41 -4.18 6.78 -16.52
C VAL A 41 -4.49 8.24 -16.83
N LEU A 42 -5.42 8.51 -17.75
CA LEU A 42 -5.84 9.88 -18.06
C LEU A 42 -6.56 10.56 -16.88
N ILE A 43 -7.43 9.84 -16.18
CA ILE A 43 -8.13 10.34 -14.98
C ILE A 43 -7.12 10.63 -13.86
N ASN A 44 -6.22 9.70 -13.58
CA ASN A 44 -5.17 9.85 -12.56
C ASN A 44 -4.21 11.00 -12.89
N THR A 45 -3.83 11.17 -14.16
CA THR A 45 -3.00 12.30 -14.59
C THR A 45 -3.68 13.64 -14.29
N GLU A 46 -4.98 13.74 -14.59
CA GLU A 46 -5.74 14.96 -14.30
C GLU A 46 -5.95 15.17 -12.79
N LEU A 47 -6.19 14.11 -12.02
CA LEU A 47 -6.27 14.15 -10.56
C LEU A 47 -4.97 14.68 -9.95
N CYS A 48 -3.82 14.08 -10.29
CA CYS A 48 -2.51 14.53 -9.80
C CYS A 48 -2.27 16.01 -10.14
N ARG A 49 -2.57 16.42 -11.38
CA ARG A 49 -2.42 17.80 -11.82
C ARG A 49 -3.28 18.76 -10.99
N LEU A 50 -4.54 18.40 -10.75
CA LEU A 50 -5.47 19.20 -9.94
C LEU A 50 -5.05 19.23 -8.46
N ASN A 51 -4.57 18.12 -7.91
CA ASN A 51 -4.05 18.03 -6.54
C ASN A 51 -2.88 19.02 -6.34
N ILE A 52 -1.89 18.98 -7.24
CA ILE A 52 -0.74 19.89 -7.22
C ILE A 52 -1.20 21.36 -7.31
N LEU A 53 -2.12 21.68 -8.22
CA LEU A 53 -2.63 23.05 -8.37
C LEU A 53 -3.37 23.57 -7.14
N ASN A 54 -3.90 22.69 -6.31
CA ASN A 54 -4.62 23.03 -5.08
C ASN A 54 -3.78 22.81 -3.81
N ASN A 55 -2.46 22.59 -3.92
CA ASN A 55 -1.55 22.32 -2.80
C ASN A 55 -1.96 21.12 -1.94
N LEU A 56 -2.43 20.05 -2.58
CA LEU A 56 -2.71 18.77 -1.93
C LEU A 56 -1.60 17.75 -2.21
N ASP A 57 -1.67 16.63 -1.49
CA ASP A 57 -0.91 15.44 -1.83
C ASP A 57 -1.21 15.02 -3.30
N PRO A 58 -0.20 14.89 -4.17
CA PRO A 58 -0.37 14.48 -5.57
C PRO A 58 -1.12 13.15 -5.74
N ASP A 59 -0.98 12.22 -4.79
CA ASP A 59 -1.54 10.87 -4.85
C ASP A 59 -2.95 10.77 -4.23
N LEU A 60 -3.48 11.89 -3.71
CA LEU A 60 -4.80 11.94 -3.09
C LEU A 60 -5.91 11.59 -4.09
N GLY A 61 -6.67 10.53 -3.80
CA GLY A 61 -7.77 10.07 -4.65
C GLY A 61 -7.33 9.45 -5.99
N VAL A 62 -6.02 9.30 -6.24
CA VAL A 62 -5.49 8.60 -7.42
C VAL A 62 -5.88 7.13 -7.34
N ILE A 63 -6.49 6.62 -8.42
CA ILE A 63 -7.11 5.30 -8.48
C ILE A 63 -6.04 4.24 -8.68
N ASP A 64 -5.88 3.37 -7.68
CA ASP A 64 -4.98 2.23 -7.69
C ASP A 64 -5.70 0.96 -8.17
N THR A 65 -5.63 0.70 -9.47
CA THR A 65 -6.29 -0.43 -10.11
C THR A 65 -5.72 -1.78 -9.73
N SER A 66 -4.43 -1.84 -9.41
CA SER A 66 -3.71 -3.05 -9.00
C SER A 66 -4.30 -3.64 -7.72
N VAL A 67 -4.66 -2.80 -6.75
CA VAL A 67 -5.30 -3.29 -5.51
C VAL A 67 -6.69 -3.88 -5.79
N PHE A 68 -7.51 -3.22 -6.62
CA PHE A 68 -8.82 -3.76 -7.00
C PHE A 68 -8.71 -5.09 -7.75
N LEU A 69 -7.73 -5.22 -8.66
CA LEU A 69 -7.44 -6.45 -9.38
C LEU A 69 -6.97 -7.57 -8.46
N TYR A 70 -6.11 -7.26 -7.50
CA TYR A 70 -5.59 -8.23 -6.56
C TYR A 70 -6.69 -8.81 -5.65
N VAL A 71 -7.53 -7.95 -5.06
CA VAL A 71 -8.66 -8.41 -4.24
C VAL A 71 -9.69 -9.18 -5.07
N LEU A 72 -9.77 -8.90 -6.37
CA LEU A 72 -10.60 -9.65 -7.29
C LEU A 72 -10.12 -11.08 -7.52
N GLU A 73 -8.81 -11.26 -7.62
CA GLU A 73 -8.17 -12.57 -7.79
C GLU A 73 -8.22 -13.39 -6.47
N GLU A 74 -8.18 -12.70 -5.32
CA GLU A 74 -8.26 -13.30 -3.99
C GLU A 74 -9.59 -12.98 -3.29
N GLU A 75 -10.65 -13.77 -3.57
CA GLU A 75 -12.00 -13.55 -3.02
C GLU A 75 -12.05 -13.40 -1.48
N SER A 76 -11.09 -14.02 -0.77
CA SER A 76 -10.94 -13.91 0.69
C SER A 76 -10.60 -12.50 1.18
N LEU A 77 -10.20 -11.59 0.28
CA LEU A 77 -9.85 -10.21 0.59
C LEU A 77 -11.01 -9.22 0.36
N GLY A 78 -12.15 -9.67 -0.14
CA GLY A 78 -13.27 -8.79 -0.50
C GLY A 78 -13.75 -7.88 0.63
N HIS A 79 -13.66 -8.33 1.89
CA HIS A 79 -14.05 -7.53 3.05
C HIS A 79 -13.10 -6.35 3.35
N TYR A 80 -11.90 -6.30 2.78
CA TYR A 80 -10.98 -5.16 2.93
C TYR A 80 -11.29 -4.00 1.97
N LEU A 81 -12.10 -4.21 0.92
CA LEU A 81 -12.32 -3.18 -0.10
C LEU A 81 -13.07 -1.96 0.41
N GLU A 82 -14.01 -2.13 1.34
CA GLU A 82 -14.75 -1.02 1.91
C GLU A 82 -13.82 -0.08 2.66
N ASP A 83 -12.95 -0.66 3.47
CA ASP A 83 -11.93 0.02 4.24
C ASP A 83 -10.85 0.67 3.34
N PHE A 84 -10.43 -0.03 2.29
CA PHE A 84 -9.54 0.53 1.26
C PHE A 84 -10.16 1.73 0.55
N CYS A 85 -11.44 1.68 0.19
CA CYS A 85 -12.13 2.81 -0.43
C CYS A 85 -12.18 4.02 0.52
N ARG A 86 -12.43 3.79 1.81
CA ARG A 86 -12.40 4.86 2.83
C ARG A 86 -10.99 5.47 2.95
N LEU A 87 -9.96 4.63 3.07
CA LEU A 87 -8.54 5.04 3.15
C LEU A 87 -8.11 5.91 1.98
N ARG A 88 -8.55 5.56 0.77
CA ARG A 88 -8.14 6.25 -0.47
C ARG A 88 -9.10 7.35 -0.90
N HIS A 89 -10.12 7.63 -0.09
CA HIS A 89 -11.21 8.56 -0.41
C HIS A 89 -11.89 8.23 -1.76
N TYR A 90 -12.06 6.95 -2.04
CA TYR A 90 -12.87 6.48 -3.15
C TYR A 90 -14.34 6.40 -2.72
N PRO A 91 -15.28 6.38 -3.69
CA PRO A 91 -16.65 5.96 -3.45
C PRO A 91 -16.71 4.61 -2.73
N VAL A 92 -17.31 4.54 -1.53
CA VAL A 92 -17.45 3.29 -0.77
C VAL A 92 -18.26 2.25 -1.55
N GLU A 93 -19.19 2.71 -2.39
CA GLU A 93 -19.99 1.88 -3.27
C GLU A 93 -19.16 1.11 -4.31
N TRP A 94 -17.90 1.47 -4.55
CA TRP A 94 -16.97 0.69 -5.38
C TRP A 94 -16.55 -0.63 -4.75
N ALA A 95 -16.65 -0.75 -3.42
CA ALA A 95 -16.39 -2.01 -2.72
C ALA A 95 -17.49 -3.05 -2.94
N HIS A 96 -18.68 -2.65 -3.41
CA HIS A 96 -19.79 -3.57 -3.65
C HIS A 96 -19.62 -4.31 -4.99
N GLN A 97 -19.94 -5.61 -5.00
CA GLN A 97 -20.07 -6.37 -6.25
C GLN A 97 -21.27 -5.82 -7.07
N ARG A 98 -20.93 -5.07 -8.11
CA ARG A 98 -21.72 -4.05 -8.86
C ARG A 98 -21.78 -2.68 -8.16
N PRO A 99 -20.79 -1.82 -8.45
CA PRO A 99 -20.78 -0.42 -8.03
C PRO A 99 -22.03 0.34 -8.48
N LYS A 100 -22.51 1.23 -7.61
CA LYS A 100 -23.71 2.05 -7.85
C LYS A 100 -23.30 3.42 -8.39
N ASP A 101 -24.04 3.94 -9.36
CA ASP A 101 -23.72 5.21 -10.05
C ASP A 101 -23.82 6.45 -9.16
N ALA A 102 -24.58 6.37 -8.06
CA ALA A 102 -24.71 7.45 -7.08
C ALA A 102 -23.88 7.10 -5.85
N SER A 103 -22.73 7.77 -5.71
CA SER A 103 -21.93 7.71 -4.49
C SER A 103 -21.89 9.05 -3.80
N THR A 104 -22.08 9.02 -2.48
CA THR A 104 -21.94 10.20 -1.65
C THR A 104 -20.45 10.33 -1.32
N TYR A 105 -19.70 11.09 -2.13
CA TYR A 105 -18.30 11.38 -1.85
C TYR A 105 -18.18 12.02 -0.47
N GLN A 106 -17.51 11.35 0.47
CA GLN A 106 -17.30 11.87 1.81
C GLN A 106 -16.05 12.76 1.84
N PRO A 107 -16.09 13.90 2.55
CA PRO A 107 -14.94 14.77 2.70
C PRO A 107 -13.79 14.07 3.44
N TYR A 108 -12.57 14.57 3.25
CA TYR A 108 -11.37 14.09 3.95
C TYR A 108 -11.53 14.28 5.45
N GLU A 109 -11.70 13.17 6.16
CA GLU A 109 -11.58 13.13 7.61
C GLU A 109 -10.19 12.58 7.96
N HIS A 110 -9.56 13.17 8.96
CA HIS A 110 -8.33 12.64 9.52
C HIS A 110 -8.60 11.22 10.04
N PRO A 111 -7.90 10.19 9.56
CA PRO A 111 -8.18 8.84 10.00
C PRO A 111 -7.75 8.65 11.46
N TYR A 112 -8.69 8.30 12.34
CA TYR A 112 -8.44 8.21 13.79
C TYR A 112 -7.36 7.18 14.17
N TRP A 113 -7.05 6.21 13.31
CA TRP A 113 -5.97 5.24 13.56
C TRP A 113 -4.58 5.83 13.30
N GLU A 114 -4.47 6.98 12.63
CA GLU A 114 -3.21 7.73 12.50
C GLU A 114 -2.72 8.31 13.83
N ASP A 115 -3.58 8.36 14.86
CA ASP A 115 -3.21 8.77 16.21
C ASP A 115 -2.35 7.71 16.95
N CYS A 116 -2.15 6.54 16.36
CA CYS A 116 -1.22 5.53 16.85
C CYS A 116 0.25 5.89 16.55
N ASP A 117 1.18 5.28 17.28
CA ASP A 117 2.62 5.44 17.05
C ASP A 117 3.09 4.70 15.79
N TRP A 118 2.87 5.29 14.62
CA TRP A 118 3.34 4.79 13.32
C TRP A 118 4.84 4.97 13.10
N PHE A 119 5.50 5.80 13.93
CA PHE A 119 6.91 6.08 13.80
C PHE A 119 7.76 4.87 14.21
N THR A 120 7.45 4.26 15.36
CA THR A 120 8.17 3.08 15.85
C THR A 120 8.19 1.90 14.87
N PRO A 121 7.04 1.40 14.34
CA PRO A 121 7.05 0.29 13.39
C PRO A 121 7.75 0.67 12.08
N THR A 122 7.62 1.93 11.63
CA THR A 122 8.34 2.42 10.45
C THR A 122 9.86 2.34 10.63
N LEU A 123 10.38 2.75 11.80
CA LEU A 123 11.80 2.65 12.11
C LEU A 123 12.28 1.20 12.17
N LEU A 124 11.55 0.34 12.88
CA LEU A 124 11.89 -1.06 13.05
C LEU A 124 11.92 -1.80 11.70
N LEU A 125 10.87 -1.65 10.89
CA LEU A 125 10.81 -2.25 9.56
C LEU A 125 11.92 -1.73 8.63
N SER A 126 12.15 -0.41 8.62
CA SER A 126 13.25 0.17 7.84
C SER A 126 14.60 -0.38 8.25
N PHE A 127 14.81 -0.63 9.54
CA PHE A 127 16.03 -1.20 10.06
C PHE A 127 16.18 -2.68 9.71
N ILE A 128 15.12 -3.48 9.93
CA ILE A 128 15.09 -4.91 9.56
C ILE A 128 15.36 -5.11 8.07
N TRP A 129 14.73 -4.31 7.20
CA TRP A 129 15.00 -4.36 5.76
C TRP A 129 16.48 -4.11 5.44
N ARG A 130 17.11 -3.12 6.09
CA ARG A 130 18.55 -2.85 5.91
C ARG A 130 19.43 -4.01 6.37
N LEU A 131 19.09 -4.66 7.49
CA LEU A 131 19.82 -5.83 7.97
C LEU A 131 19.71 -7.00 6.99
N ARG A 132 18.49 -7.32 6.56
CA ARG A 132 18.21 -8.38 5.56
C ARG A 132 18.96 -8.12 4.26
N LYS A 133 18.83 -6.91 3.72
CA LYS A 133 19.53 -6.49 2.49
C LYS A 133 21.05 -6.51 2.65
N GLY A 134 21.57 -6.12 3.82
CA GLY A 134 22.99 -6.13 4.15
C GLY A 134 23.57 -7.51 4.38
N MET A 135 22.76 -8.58 4.30
CA MET A 135 23.16 -9.97 4.58
C MET A 135 23.79 -10.11 5.97
N VAL A 136 23.26 -9.39 6.95
CA VAL A 136 23.67 -9.51 8.36
C VAL A 136 23.31 -10.89 8.88
N GLU A 137 24.07 -11.38 9.87
CA GLU A 137 23.83 -12.67 10.52
C GLU A 137 22.37 -12.83 10.94
N LEU A 138 21.79 -14.00 10.60
CA LEU A 138 20.36 -14.26 10.75
C LEU A 138 19.87 -14.05 12.19
N GLU A 139 20.65 -14.48 13.18
CA GLU A 139 20.33 -14.33 14.61
C GLU A 139 20.10 -12.87 15.00
N ILE A 140 20.95 -11.96 14.51
CA ILE A 140 20.82 -10.51 14.75
C ILE A 140 19.53 -9.99 14.11
N VAL A 141 19.18 -10.47 12.91
CA VAL A 141 17.96 -10.03 12.23
C VAL A 141 16.72 -10.52 12.96
N GLU A 142 16.71 -11.79 13.37
CA GLU A 142 15.60 -12.44 14.09
C GLU A 142 15.34 -11.75 15.44
N ASP A 143 16.39 -11.34 16.17
CA ASP A 143 16.23 -10.56 17.41
C ASP A 143 15.41 -9.27 17.20
N HIS A 144 15.63 -8.57 16.08
CA HIS A 144 14.89 -7.35 15.77
C HIS A 144 13.47 -7.63 15.25
N GLU A 145 13.28 -8.75 14.55
CA GLU A 145 11.95 -9.23 14.17
C GLU A 145 11.10 -9.57 15.39
N VAL A 146 11.70 -10.17 16.43
CA VAL A 146 11.03 -10.44 17.71
C VAL A 146 10.59 -9.15 18.40
N ILE A 147 11.45 -8.12 18.44
CA ILE A 147 11.07 -6.81 18.99
C ILE A 147 9.86 -6.22 18.26
N LEU A 148 9.83 -6.33 16.93
CA LEU A 148 8.71 -5.85 16.12
C LEU A 148 7.41 -6.64 16.41
N MET A 149 7.48 -7.96 16.53
CA MET A 149 6.33 -8.81 16.88
C MET A 149 5.79 -8.50 18.29
N GLU A 150 6.67 -8.23 19.26
CA GLU A 150 6.23 -7.79 20.59
C GLU A 150 5.54 -6.42 20.57
N PHE A 151 6.02 -5.51 19.73
CA PHE A 151 5.42 -4.19 19.53
C PHE A 151 4.04 -4.30 18.87
N GLU A 152 3.90 -5.14 17.85
CA GLU A 152 2.64 -5.41 17.13
C GLU A 152 1.48 -5.70 18.10
N CYS A 153 1.69 -6.57 19.07
CA CYS A 153 0.65 -6.94 20.03
C CYS A 153 0.09 -5.72 20.80
N LYS A 154 0.97 -4.84 21.28
CA LYS A 154 0.56 -3.62 22.01
C LYS A 154 -0.09 -2.60 21.08
N PHE A 155 0.48 -2.43 19.89
CA PHE A 155 -0.01 -1.51 18.86
C PHE A 155 -1.41 -1.91 18.40
N ASN A 156 -1.61 -3.18 18.03
CA ASN A 156 -2.89 -3.70 17.57
C ASN A 156 -3.96 -3.62 18.65
N ARG A 157 -3.61 -3.83 19.93
CA ARG A 157 -4.55 -3.59 21.02
C ARG A 157 -5.05 -2.15 21.05
N ARG A 158 -4.18 -1.17 20.78
CA ARG A 158 -4.55 0.25 20.73
C ARG A 158 -5.44 0.57 19.52
N VAL A 159 -5.07 0.07 18.34
CA VAL A 159 -5.88 0.20 17.11
C VAL A 159 -7.28 -0.37 17.30
N SER A 160 -7.38 -1.56 17.92
CA SER A 160 -8.67 -2.20 18.22
C SER A 160 -9.57 -1.33 19.10
N GLN A 161 -9.00 -0.70 20.14
CA GLN A 161 -9.75 0.23 21.00
C GLN A 161 -10.27 1.44 20.22
N LEU A 162 -9.46 1.99 19.31
CA LEU A 162 -9.86 3.10 18.47
C LEU A 162 -11.01 2.69 17.55
N HIS A 163 -10.88 1.58 16.81
CA HIS A 163 -11.95 1.04 15.99
C HIS A 163 -13.26 0.84 16.76
N MET A 164 -13.20 0.28 17.97
CA MET A 164 -14.37 0.12 18.82
C MET A 164 -15.00 1.46 19.21
N SER A 165 -14.18 2.43 19.62
CA SER A 165 -14.66 3.76 20.04
C SER A 165 -15.30 4.57 18.91
N HIS A 166 -14.90 4.30 17.66
CA HIS A 166 -15.43 4.94 16.44
C HIS A 166 -16.51 4.08 15.73
N GLY A 167 -16.98 2.99 16.33
CA GLY A 167 -18.05 2.16 15.77
C GLY A 167 -17.65 1.25 14.60
N ASN A 168 -16.35 1.08 14.34
CA ASN A 168 -15.78 0.29 13.25
C ASN A 168 -15.12 -1.00 13.75
N SER A 169 -15.74 -1.71 14.70
CA SER A 169 -15.14 -2.90 15.35
C SER A 169 -14.80 -4.07 14.41
N GLY A 170 -15.37 -4.09 13.20
CA GLY A 170 -15.04 -5.07 12.15
C GLY A 170 -13.91 -4.63 11.20
N SER A 171 -13.41 -3.40 11.33
CA SER A 171 -12.29 -2.91 10.52
C SER A 171 -10.99 -3.56 10.94
N THR A 172 -10.13 -3.77 9.95
CA THR A 172 -8.79 -4.33 10.12
C THR A 172 -7.69 -3.37 9.68
N VAL A 173 -8.08 -2.17 9.25
CA VAL A 173 -7.17 -1.13 8.80
C VAL A 173 -6.24 -0.74 9.92
N GLY A 174 -4.97 -0.62 9.60
CA GLY A 174 -3.98 -0.17 10.53
C GLY A 174 -3.58 -1.21 11.58
N PHE A 175 -4.20 -2.40 11.65
CA PHE A 175 -3.58 -3.49 12.41
C PHE A 175 -2.29 -3.86 11.72
N LEU A 176 -1.17 -3.82 12.45
CA LEU A 176 0.09 -4.40 12.01
C LEU A 176 -0.09 -5.90 11.77
N ARG A 177 0.55 -6.38 10.70
CA ARG A 177 0.60 -7.79 10.29
C ARG A 177 2.06 -8.18 10.07
N THR A 178 2.84 -8.17 11.13
CA THR A 178 4.30 -8.20 11.03
C THR A 178 4.80 -9.48 10.39
N ASP A 179 4.18 -10.63 10.69
CA ASP A 179 4.53 -11.91 10.05
C ASP A 179 4.48 -11.84 8.51
N SER A 180 3.42 -11.24 7.98
CA SER A 180 3.22 -11.12 6.52
C SER A 180 4.27 -10.20 5.91
N ILE A 181 4.50 -9.04 6.53
CA ILE A 181 5.50 -8.06 6.06
C ILE A 181 6.91 -8.66 6.11
N LEU A 182 7.27 -9.34 7.20
CA LEU A 182 8.57 -9.97 7.37
C LEU A 182 8.80 -11.10 6.37
N GLN A 183 7.79 -11.92 6.08
CA GLN A 183 7.87 -12.92 5.01
C GLN A 183 8.13 -12.28 3.64
N ARG A 184 7.49 -11.15 3.32
CA ARG A 184 7.78 -10.38 2.09
C ARG A 184 9.22 -9.87 2.08
N TYR A 185 9.72 -9.35 3.20
CA TYR A 185 11.11 -8.88 3.31
C TYR A 185 12.14 -10.00 3.12
N ILE A 186 11.89 -11.18 3.67
CA ILE A 186 12.72 -12.38 3.47
C ILE A 186 12.76 -12.73 1.98
N ALA A 187 11.59 -12.81 1.33
CA ALA A 187 11.50 -13.12 -0.11
C ALA A 187 12.21 -12.06 -0.97
N LEU A 188 11.99 -10.77 -0.70
CA LEU A 188 12.64 -9.67 -1.41
C LEU A 188 14.16 -9.72 -1.28
N ALA A 189 14.69 -9.96 -0.08
CA ALA A 189 16.13 -10.11 0.14
C ALA A 189 16.70 -11.30 -0.63
N TYR A 190 16.00 -12.44 -0.62
CA TYR A 190 16.38 -13.64 -1.38
C TYR A 190 16.40 -13.38 -2.90
N HIS A 191 15.40 -12.68 -3.44
CA HIS A 191 15.36 -12.33 -4.88
C HIS A 191 16.46 -11.33 -5.27
N LEU A 192 16.85 -10.41 -4.38
CA LEU A 192 18.02 -9.55 -4.60
C LEU A 192 19.32 -10.36 -4.63
N GLU A 193 19.50 -11.28 -3.69
CA GLU A 193 20.69 -12.14 -3.61
C GLU A 193 20.83 -13.02 -4.86
N THR A 194 19.73 -13.64 -5.27
CA THR A 194 19.68 -14.50 -6.47
C THR A 194 19.61 -13.73 -7.79
N LYS A 195 19.53 -12.39 -7.73
CA LYS A 195 19.42 -11.48 -8.87
C LYS A 195 18.20 -11.73 -9.75
N ASP A 196 17.12 -12.24 -9.16
CA ASP A 196 15.85 -12.47 -9.84
C ASP A 196 15.02 -11.19 -9.83
N LYS A 197 15.21 -10.38 -10.87
CA LYS A 197 14.48 -9.11 -11.03
C LYS A 197 12.97 -9.32 -11.07
N GLY A 198 12.50 -10.33 -11.79
CA GLY A 198 11.06 -10.53 -12.02
C GLY A 198 10.35 -10.87 -10.72
N GLN A 199 10.85 -11.89 -10.01
CA GLN A 199 10.27 -12.28 -8.73
C GLN A 199 10.41 -11.19 -7.66
N TYR A 200 11.48 -10.39 -7.70
CA TYR A 200 11.60 -9.23 -6.83
C TYR A 200 10.49 -8.20 -7.07
N GLU A 201 10.26 -7.80 -8.32
CA GLU A 201 9.25 -6.80 -8.67
C GLU A 201 7.84 -7.31 -8.36
N ASP A 202 7.56 -8.59 -8.61
CA ASP A 202 6.29 -9.23 -8.25
C ASP A 202 6.07 -9.24 -6.73
N CYS A 203 7.10 -9.61 -5.96
CA CYS A 203 7.03 -9.61 -4.49
C CYS A 203 6.87 -8.19 -3.93
N GLN A 204 7.55 -7.21 -4.53
CA GLN A 204 7.49 -5.80 -4.14
C GLN A 204 6.09 -5.23 -4.40
N GLU A 205 5.49 -5.53 -5.55
CA GLU A 205 4.14 -5.10 -5.90
C GLU A 205 3.10 -5.71 -4.96
N ASN A 206 3.24 -6.99 -4.62
CA ASN A 206 2.37 -7.64 -3.63
C ASN A 206 2.45 -6.97 -2.24
N LEU A 207 3.66 -6.63 -1.79
CA LEU A 207 3.83 -5.88 -0.55
C LEU A 207 3.22 -4.47 -0.65
N ARG A 208 3.37 -3.79 -1.79
CA ARG A 208 2.78 -2.47 -2.03
C ARG A 208 1.25 -2.51 -1.96
N ILE A 209 0.63 -3.53 -2.58
CA ILE A 209 -0.81 -3.76 -2.51
C ILE A 209 -1.25 -4.02 -1.06
N GLU A 210 -0.52 -4.86 -0.33
CA GLU A 210 -0.80 -5.13 1.08
C GLU A 210 -0.72 -3.85 1.92
N CYS A 211 0.33 -3.05 1.76
CA CYS A 211 0.47 -1.76 2.41
C CYS A 211 -0.72 -0.82 2.08
N ALA A 212 -1.17 -0.79 0.83
CA ALA A 212 -2.31 0.02 0.42
C ALA A 212 -3.62 -0.45 1.06
N LEU A 213 -3.87 -1.76 1.14
CA LEU A 213 -5.08 -2.34 1.74
C LEU A 213 -5.19 -2.07 3.24
N TYR A 214 -4.07 -2.19 3.96
CA TYR A 214 -4.06 -2.01 5.41
C TYR A 214 -3.75 -0.57 5.86
N GLY A 215 -3.55 0.35 4.92
CA GLY A 215 -3.25 1.75 5.21
C GLY A 215 -1.87 1.99 5.81
N TYR A 216 -0.89 1.13 5.47
CA TYR A 216 0.50 1.31 5.87
C TYR A 216 1.21 2.38 5.02
N SER A 217 2.31 2.90 5.56
CA SER A 217 3.15 3.83 4.82
C SER A 217 3.78 3.18 3.59
N SER A 218 3.76 3.89 2.46
CA SER A 218 4.48 3.50 1.24
C SER A 218 6.00 3.36 1.46
N ASN A 219 6.55 4.00 2.49
CA ASN A 219 7.95 3.90 2.87
C ASN A 219 8.35 2.49 3.37
N TRP A 220 7.38 1.64 3.70
CA TRP A 220 7.65 0.26 4.11
C TRP A 220 7.91 -0.65 2.92
N VAL A 221 7.58 -0.21 1.72
CA VAL A 221 7.85 -0.93 0.48
C VAL A 221 9.28 -0.56 0.04
N PRO A 222 10.20 -1.53 -0.06
CA PRO A 222 11.51 -1.27 -0.64
C PRO A 222 11.40 -0.68 -2.04
N GLY A 223 12.36 0.16 -2.45
CA GLY A 223 12.39 0.74 -3.80
C GLY A 223 12.53 -0.31 -4.91
N ALA A 224 12.44 0.13 -6.16
CA ALA A 224 12.52 -0.77 -7.32
C ALA A 224 13.86 -1.54 -7.36
N TYR A 225 13.86 -2.72 -8.00
CA TYR A 225 15.03 -3.62 -8.05
C TYR A 225 16.34 -2.88 -8.36
N VAL A 226 16.35 -2.05 -9.42
CA VAL A 226 17.53 -1.28 -9.86
C VAL A 226 18.04 -0.32 -8.78
N GLN A 227 17.12 0.35 -8.05
CA GLN A 227 17.49 1.25 -6.96
C GLN A 227 18.11 0.45 -5.81
N GLN A 228 17.56 -0.74 -5.53
CA GLN A 228 18.05 -1.57 -4.44
C GLN A 228 19.38 -2.23 -4.75
N THR A 229 19.67 -2.61 -5.99
CA THR A 229 20.98 -3.15 -6.38
C THR A 229 22.08 -2.10 -6.35
N ASN A 230 21.78 -0.85 -6.75
CA ASN A 230 22.79 0.21 -6.85
C ASN A 230 23.25 0.72 -5.47
N ILE A 231 22.35 0.76 -4.47
CA ILE A 231 22.69 1.18 -3.10
C ILE A 231 23.63 0.16 -2.42
N THR A 232 23.64 -1.10 -2.87
CA THR A 232 24.53 -2.15 -2.33
C THR A 232 25.97 -1.95 -2.81
N GLU A 233 26.21 -1.27 -3.94
CA GLU A 233 27.56 -0.95 -4.42
C GLU A 233 28.25 0.11 -3.54
N ASP A 234 27.50 1.06 -2.98
CA ASP A 234 28.04 2.09 -2.07
C ASP A 234 28.34 1.55 -0.66
N LEU A 235 27.61 0.55 -0.17
CA LEU A 235 27.90 -0.11 1.12
C LEU A 235 28.95 -1.23 0.98
N GLY A 236 29.06 -1.85 -0.20
CA GLY A 236 30.03 -2.90 -0.51
C GLY A 236 31.49 -2.41 -0.60
N PHE A 237 31.72 -1.11 -0.76
CA PHE A 237 33.07 -0.54 -0.84
C PHE A 237 33.76 -0.34 0.52
N ASN A 238 33.00 -0.31 1.63
CA ASN A 238 33.57 -0.04 2.96
C ASN A 238 33.88 -1.30 3.80
N HIS A 239 33.28 -2.46 3.52
CA HIS A 239 33.51 -3.65 4.35
C HIS A 239 34.82 -4.41 4.02
N ARG A 240 35.37 -4.26 2.80
CA ARG A 240 36.66 -4.88 2.43
C ARG A 240 37.90 -4.11 2.87
N GLN A 241 37.76 -2.88 3.36
CA GLN A 241 38.89 -2.09 3.88
C GLN A 241 39.07 -2.19 5.40
N LEU A 242 38.02 -2.59 6.14
CA LEU A 242 38.07 -2.70 7.60
C LEU A 242 38.62 -4.03 8.14
N LEU A 243 38.93 -5.00 7.26
CA LEU A 243 39.61 -6.26 7.61
C LEU A 243 41.11 -6.27 7.23
N ARG A 244 41.69 -5.08 7.00
CA ARG A 244 43.13 -4.92 6.74
C ARG A 244 43.78 -3.94 7.71
N TYR A 245 43.45 -4.00 9.00
CA TYR A 245 44.30 -3.47 10.08
C TYR A 245 44.16 -4.33 11.32
#